data_AF-A0A6G5QNT8-F1
#
_entry.id   AF-A0A6G5QNT8-F1
#
_cell.length_a   1.000
_cell.length_b   1.000
_cell.length_c   1.000
_cell.angle_alpha   90.00
_cell.angle_beta   90.00
_cell.angle_gamma   90.00
#
_symmetry.space_group_name_H-M   'P 1'
#
loop_
_entity.id
_entity.type
_entity.pdbx_description
1 polymer ?
#
loop_
_entity_poly.entity_id
_entity_poly.type
_entity_poly.pdbx_seq_one_letter_code
_entity_poly.pdbx_strand_id
1 'polypeptide(L)' 'MTKKEFDNTLKQMALTRQEFCRLTGLAYSTVANWNDEKLPIPSWVGSWIENYEKAKSYESMRDQVFRIEKIK' A
#
# COMPACT_ATOMS: atom_id res chain seq x y z
N MET A 1 0.24 -11.03 7.84
CA MET A 1 1.30 -10.07 8.21
C MET A 1 1.06 -9.60 9.63
N THR A 2 2.12 -9.44 10.40
CA THR A 2 2.09 -8.83 11.72
C THR A 2 1.89 -7.32 11.63
N LYS A 3 1.50 -6.67 12.73
CA LYS A 3 1.39 -5.21 12.80
C LYS A 3 2.71 -4.51 12.47
N LYS A 4 3.81 -5.06 12.97
CA LYS A 4 5.16 -4.57 12.70
C LYS A 4 5.53 -4.68 11.22
N GLU A 5 5.23 -5.82 10.58
CA GLU A 5 5.44 -6.00 9.14
C GLU A 5 4.66 -4.97 8.34
N PHE A 6 3.38 -4.80 8.63
CA PHE A 6 2.54 -3.80 7.95
C PHE A 6 3.10 -2.38 8.05
N ASP A 7 3.50 -1.94 9.24
CA ASP A 7 4.06 -0.59 9.42
C ASP A 7 5.40 -0.42 8.69
N ASN A 8 6.22 -1.47 8.63
CA ASN A 8 7.46 -1.44 7.87
C ASN A 8 7.21 -1.39 6.37
N THR A 9 6.24 -2.16 5.87
CA THR A 9 5.85 -2.15 4.46
C THR A 9 5.33 -0.78 4.04
N LEU A 10 4.45 -0.15 4.82
CA LEU A 10 4.01 1.22 4.54
C LEU A 10 5.18 2.20 4.46
N LYS A 11 6.13 2.12 5.40
CA LYS A 11 7.34 2.97 5.38
C LYS A 11 8.20 2.75 4.12
N GLN A 12 8.41 1.50 3.72
CA GLN A 12 9.16 1.16 2.50
C GLN A 12 8.49 1.72 1.23
N MET A 13 7.16 1.74 1.21
CA MET A 13 6.36 2.32 0.14
C MET A 13 6.22 3.85 0.23
N ALA A 14 6.87 4.50 1.20
CA ALA A 14 6.71 5.91 1.54
C ALA A 14 5.23 6.33 1.79
N LEU A 15 4.43 5.41 2.33
CA LEU A 15 3.04 5.64 2.73
C LEU A 15 2.92 5.86 4.23
N THR A 16 2.03 6.78 4.61
CA THR A 16 1.59 6.91 6.00
C THR A 16 0.36 6.04 6.25
N ARG A 17 0.06 5.74 7.52
CA ARG A 17 -1.21 5.06 7.86
C ARG A 17 -2.44 5.88 7.46
N GLN A 18 -2.36 7.20 7.51
CA GLN A 18 -3.46 8.08 7.05
C GLN A 18 -3.67 7.95 5.55
N GLU A 19 -2.60 7.90 4.77
CA GLU A 19 -2.68 7.72 3.32
C GLU A 19 -3.24 6.34 2.96
N PHE A 20 -2.81 5.30 3.67
CA PHE A 20 -3.40 3.96 3.54
C PHE A 20 -4.91 3.96 3.84
N CYS A 21 -5.34 4.64 4.92
CA CYS A 21 -6.76 4.78 5.25
C CYS A 21 -7.54 5.50 4.14
N ARG A 22 -6.98 6.59 3.60
CA ARG A 22 -7.56 7.34 2.48
C ARG A 22 -7.73 6.49 1.23
N LEU A 23 -6.74 5.66 0.91
CA LEU A 23 -6.76 4.80 -0.28
C LEU A 23 -7.70 3.59 -0.14
N THR A 24 -7.86 3.06 1.07
CA THR A 24 -8.69 1.88 1.35
C THR A 24 -10.10 2.19 1.83
N GLY A 25 -10.38 3.44 2.21
CA GLY A 25 -11.64 3.87 2.82
C GLY A 25 -11.81 3.41 4.27
N LEU A 26 -10.77 2.83 4.89
CA LEU A 26 -10.82 2.42 6.29
C LEU A 26 -10.75 3.63 7.23
N ALA A 27 -11.46 3.54 8.35
CA ALA A 27 -11.29 4.51 9.43
C ALA A 27 -9.90 4.39 10.06
N TYR A 28 -9.28 5.52 10.39
CA TYR A 28 -7.97 5.53 11.03
C TYR A 28 -7.95 4.76 12.35
N SER A 29 -9.02 4.86 13.14
CA SER A 29 -9.18 4.11 14.40
C SER A 29 -9.13 2.60 14.17
N THR A 30 -9.72 2.10 13.09
CA THR A 30 -9.66 0.68 12.72
C THR A 30 -8.22 0.24 12.47
N VAL A 31 -7.48 0.97 11.62
CA VAL A 31 -6.09 0.64 11.27
C VAL A 31 -5.14 0.83 12.46
N ALA A 32 -5.38 1.83 13.30
CA ALA A 32 -4.61 2.08 14.51
C ALA A 32 -4.77 0.96 15.55
N ASN A 33 -5.96 0.37 15.65
CA ASN A 33 -6.28 -0.67 16.64
C ASN A 33 -5.86 -2.08 16.21
N TRP A 34 -5.40 -2.29 14.97
CA TRP A 34 -4.87 -3.59 14.55
C TRP A 34 -3.68 -4.02 15.42
N ASN A 35 -3.72 -5.28 15.84
CA ASN A 35 -2.73 -5.91 16.69
C ASN A 35 -2.70 -7.43 16.45
N ASP A 36 -1.61 -8.08 16.80
CA ASP A 36 -1.37 -9.49 16.44
C ASP A 36 -2.19 -10.50 17.27
N GLU A 37 -2.93 -10.05 18.28
CA GLU A 37 -3.68 -10.92 19.21
C GLU A 37 -5.19 -10.91 18.96
N LYS A 38 -5.82 -9.74 19.07
CA LYS A 38 -7.29 -9.57 19.12
C LYS A 38 -7.89 -9.04 17.83
N LEU A 39 -7.14 -8.21 17.11
CA LEU A 39 -7.58 -7.58 15.86
C LEU A 39 -6.46 -7.69 14.82
N PRO A 40 -6.17 -8.92 14.35
CA PRO A 40 -5.14 -9.14 13.36
C PRO A 40 -5.45 -8.37 12.08
N ILE A 41 -4.39 -8.06 11.34
CA ILE A 41 -4.53 -7.41 10.04
C ILE A 41 -5.32 -8.32 9.09
N PRO A 42 -6.39 -7.83 8.45
CA PRO A 42 -7.14 -8.62 7.49
C PRO A 42 -6.24 -9.15 6.37
N SER A 43 -6.44 -10.41 5.98
CA SER A 43 -5.60 -11.08 4.98
C SER A 43 -5.53 -10.34 3.64
N TRP A 44 -6.63 -9.69 3.23
CA TRP A 44 -6.71 -8.93 1.98
C TRP A 44 -5.75 -7.73 1.92
N VAL A 45 -5.28 -7.21 3.07
CA VAL A 45 -4.34 -6.09 3.12
C VAL A 45 -3.03 -6.44 2.41
N GLY A 46 -2.61 -7.71 2.51
CA GLY A 46 -1.45 -8.21 1.77
C GLY A 46 -1.65 -8.11 0.26
N SER A 47 -2.79 -8.60 -0.25
CA SER A 47 -3.12 -8.51 -1.68
C SER A 47 -3.28 -7.07 -2.16
N TRP A 48 -3.79 -6.18 -1.31
CA TRP A 48 -3.88 -4.75 -1.65
C TRP A 48 -2.49 -4.12 -1.81
N ILE A 49 -1.57 -4.39 -0.87
CA ILE A 49 -0.18 -3.91 -0.92
C ILE A 49 0.51 -4.41 -2.19
N GLU A 50 0.43 -5.70 -2.47
CA GLU A 50 1.06 -6.30 -3.65
C GLU A 50 0.55 -5.68 -4.96
N ASN A 51 -0.76 -5.46 -5.07
CA ASN A 51 -1.34 -4.82 -6.24
C ASN A 51 -0.98 -3.34 -6.34
N TYR A 52 -0.88 -2.63 -5.23
CA TYR A 52 -0.43 -1.24 -5.20
C TYR A 52 1.00 -1.13 -5.72
N GLU A 53 1.92 -1.96 -5.24
CA GLU A 53 3.32 -1.97 -5.71
C GLU A 53 3.42 -2.28 -7.20
N LYS A 54 2.68 -3.30 -7.67
CA LYS A 54 2.60 -3.65 -9.10
C LYS A 54 2.08 -2.49 -9.95
N ALA A 55 1.04 -1.80 -9.50
CA ALA A 55 0.49 -0.63 -10.19
C ALA A 55 1.52 0.50 -10.29
N LYS A 56 2.22 0.83 -9.19
CA LYS A 56 3.27 1.86 -9.19
C LYS A 56 4.45 1.50 -10.11
N SER A 57 4.85 0.23 -10.12
CA SER A 57 5.88 -0.27 -11.03
C SER A 57 5.45 -0.14 -12.49
N TYR A 58 4.21 -0.53 -12.81
CA TYR A 58 3.64 -0.38 -14.14
C TYR A 58 3.59 1.09 -14.60
N GLU A 59 3.09 2.00 -13.74
CA GLU A 59 3.07 3.44 -14.04
C GLU A 59 4.46 3.96 -14.38
N SER A 60 5.47 3.62 -13.56
CA SER A 60 6.86 4.01 -13.78
C SER A 60 7.40 3.50 -15.13
N MET A 61 7.18 2.23 -15.45
CA MET A 61 7.61 1.64 -16.72
C MET A 61 6.89 2.27 -17.91
N ARG A 62 5.56 2.46 -17.82
CA ARG A 62 4.75 3.10 -18.86
C ARG A 62 5.27 4.51 -19.15
N ASP A 63 5.51 5.30 -18.10
CA ASP A 63 5.96 6.69 -18.25
C ASP A 63 7.36 6.75 -18.87
N GLN A 64 8.24 5.80 -18.53
CA GLN A 64 9.55 5.66 -19.18
C GLN A 64 9.43 5.29 -20.66
N VAL A 65 8.55 4.34 -21.01
CA VAL A 65 8.30 3.98 -22.42
C VAL A 65 7.75 5.16 -23.19
N PHE A 66 6.75 5.87 -22.66
CA PHE A 66 6.15 7.03 -23.33
C PHE A 66 7.18 8.12 -23.57
N ARG A 67 8.08 8.35 -22.61
CA ARG A 67 9.20 9.28 -22.75
C ARG A 67 10.16 8.89 -23.88
N ILE A 68 10.50 7.60 -24.01
CA ILE A 68 11.43 7.09 -25.04
C ILE A 68 10.78 7.16 -26.44
N GLU A 69 9.54 6.70 -26.53
CA GLU A 69 8.77 6.64 -27.79
C GLU A 69 8.19 8.01 -28.19
N LYS A 70 8.35 9.03 -27.34
CA LYS A 70 7.80 10.39 -27.53
C LYS A 70 6.27 10.38 -27.73
N ILE A 71 5.59 9.47 -27.03
CA ILE A 71 4.13 9.39 -27.00
C ILE A 71 3.63 10.56 -26.13
N LYS A 72 2.71 11.35 -26.68
CA LYS A 72 2.10 12.52 -25.99
C LYS A 72 1.08 12.09 -24.94
#